data_AF-A0A0G4MKQ2-F1
#
_entry.id   AF-A0A0G4MKQ2-F1
#
_cell.length_a   1.000
_cell.length_b   1.000
_cell.length_c   1.000
_cell.angle_alpha   90.00
_cell.angle_beta   90.00
_cell.angle_gamma   90.00
#
_symmetry.space_group_name_H-M   'P 1'
#
loop_
_entity.id
_entity.type
_entity.pdbx_description
1 polymer ?
#
loop_
_entity_poly.entity_id
_entity_poly.type
_entity_poly.pdbx_seq_one_letter_code
_entity_poly.pdbx_strand_id
1 'polypeptide(L)'
;MLIALMGMVITSMEKPRRANYERFWYTHHMFIVFFFFWSIHGAFCMIQPDFAPFCISIGPSAIGVFWQYWMYGGFCYLAERIAREVRGKHKTYISKVIQHPSNVCEIQIKKENTKTQA
;
A
#
# COMPACT_ATOMS: atom_id res chain seq x y z
N MET A 1 -2.70 11.56 12.08
CA MET A 1 -3.32 10.64 11.09
C MET A 1 -4.10 11.35 9.99
N LEU A 2 -4.98 12.33 10.30
CA LEU A 2 -5.79 13.00 9.27
C LEU A 2 -4.96 13.73 8.20
N ILE A 3 -3.91 14.46 8.59
CA ILE A 3 -3.03 15.13 7.62
C ILE A 3 -2.39 14.12 6.65
N ALA A 4 -1.96 12.95 7.15
CA ALA A 4 -1.42 11.88 6.32
C ALA A 4 -2.49 11.32 5.37
N LEU A 5 -3.71 11.06 5.87
CA LEU A 5 -4.82 10.59 5.05
C LEU A 5 -5.18 11.59 3.95
N MET A 6 -5.33 12.87 4.29
CA MET A 6 -5.64 13.93 3.33
C MET A 6 -4.55 14.06 2.26
N GLY A 7 -3.27 14.00 2.67
CA GLY A 7 -2.14 14.01 1.74
C GLY A 7 -2.17 12.84 0.75
N MET A 8 -2.45 11.63 1.23
CA MET A 8 -2.63 10.45 0.38
C MET A 8 -3.81 10.61 -0.59
N VAL A 9 -4.97 11.05 -0.11
CA VAL A 9 -6.20 11.17 -0.93
C VAL A 9 -6.02 12.22 -2.03
N ILE A 10 -5.57 13.44 -1.68
CA ILE A 10 -5.42 14.55 -2.62
C ILE A 10 -4.47 14.14 -3.77
N THR A 11 -3.34 13.53 -3.43
CA THR A 11 -2.35 13.10 -4.44
C THR A 11 -2.77 11.86 -5.22
N SER A 12 -3.74 11.09 -4.74
CA SER A 12 -4.31 9.92 -5.42
C SER A 12 -5.42 10.26 -6.41
N MET A 13 -5.93 11.50 -6.40
CA MET A 13 -6.90 11.97 -7.40
C MET A 13 -6.31 11.91 -8.81
N GLU A 14 -7.17 11.69 -9.81
CA GLU A 14 -6.72 11.45 -11.19
C GLU A 14 -5.83 12.55 -11.75
N LYS A 15 -6.25 13.82 -11.62
CA LYS A 15 -5.52 14.98 -12.13
C LYS A 15 -4.09 15.09 -11.56
N PRO A 16 -3.87 15.13 -10.23
CA PRO A 16 -2.52 15.19 -9.67
C PRO A 16 -1.69 13.92 -9.91
N ARG A 17 -2.30 12.74 -9.87
CA ARG A 17 -1.61 11.46 -10.11
C ARG A 17 -1.06 11.36 -11.54
N ARG A 18 -1.81 11.83 -12.54
CA ARG A 18 -1.34 11.88 -13.93
C ARG A 18 -0.32 12.99 -14.18
N ALA A 19 -0.40 14.10 -13.43
CA ALA A 19 0.54 15.20 -13.57
C ALA A 19 1.94 14.86 -13.02
N ASN A 20 2.01 14.18 -11.87
CA ASN A 20 3.28 13.78 -11.25
C ASN A 20 3.14 12.46 -10.50
N TYR A 21 3.54 11.36 -11.15
CA TYR A 21 3.42 10.03 -10.57
C TYR A 21 4.34 9.82 -9.37
N GLU A 22 5.55 10.40 -9.37
CA GLU A 22 6.49 10.30 -8.24
C GLU A 22 5.91 10.92 -6.97
N ARG A 23 5.27 12.10 -7.09
CA ARG A 23 4.62 12.76 -5.96
C ARG A 23 3.54 11.87 -5.38
N PHE A 24 2.68 11.30 -6.22
CA PHE A 24 1.68 10.31 -5.81
C PHE A 24 2.36 9.14 -5.07
N TRP A 25 3.42 8.57 -5.63
CA TRP A 25 4.08 7.40 -5.07
C TRP A 25 4.64 7.69 -3.67
N TYR A 26 5.39 8.78 -3.49
CA TYR A 26 5.99 9.14 -2.20
C TYR A 26 4.93 9.47 -1.13
N THR A 27 3.89 10.23 -1.47
CA THR A 27 2.83 10.56 -0.52
C THR A 27 1.96 9.36 -0.20
N HIS A 28 1.72 8.45 -1.14
CA HIS A 28 0.92 7.25 -0.89
C HIS A 28 1.61 6.32 0.11
N HIS A 29 2.94 6.27 0.17
CA HIS A 29 3.70 5.50 1.18
C HIS A 29 3.54 6.03 2.61
N MET A 30 2.93 7.21 2.80
CA MET A 30 2.50 7.68 4.12
C MET A 30 1.45 6.76 4.76
N PHE A 31 0.94 5.74 4.06
CA PHE A 31 0.12 4.69 4.66
C PHE A 31 0.81 4.07 5.89
N ILE A 32 2.13 3.93 5.89
CA ILE A 32 2.89 3.40 7.04
C ILE A 32 2.67 4.27 8.28
N VAL A 33 2.83 5.59 8.12
CA VAL A 33 2.62 6.59 9.18
C VAL A 33 1.16 6.58 9.62
N PHE A 34 0.23 6.48 8.68
CA PHE A 34 -1.20 6.41 8.97
C PHE A 34 -1.58 5.17 9.79
N PHE A 35 -1.19 3.97 9.35
CA PHE A 35 -1.49 2.72 10.05
C PHE A 35 -0.81 2.63 11.43
N PHE A 36 0.39 3.18 11.58
CA PHE A 36 1.05 3.29 12.89
C PHE A 36 0.22 4.13 13.88
N PHE A 37 -0.12 5.37 13.50
CA PHE A 37 -0.91 6.26 14.36
C PHE A 37 -2.33 5.73 14.58
N TRP A 38 -2.93 5.08 13.58
CA TRP A 38 -4.25 4.47 13.73
C TRP A 38 -4.23 3.27 14.70
N SER A 39 -3.15 2.49 14.71
CA SER A 39 -3.00 1.35 15.62
C SER A 39 -3.02 1.76 17.10
N ILE A 40 -2.51 2.95 17.42
CA ILE A 40 -2.53 3.51 18.78
C ILE A 40 -3.70 4.47 19.03
N HIS A 41 -4.39 4.94 18.00
CA HIS A 41 -5.45 5.95 18.12
C HIS A 41 -6.59 5.51 19.07
N GLY A 42 -6.95 4.23 19.06
CA GLY A 42 -7.99 3.69 19.94
C GLY A 42 -7.53 3.43 21.38
N ALA A 43 -6.23 3.44 21.66
CA ALA A 43 -5.66 3.00 22.94
C ALA A 43 -5.85 4.01 24.09
N PHE A 44 -6.32 5.22 23.81
CA PHE A 44 -6.46 6.30 24.81
C PHE A 44 -7.73 6.18 25.69
N CYS A 45 -8.58 5.16 25.46
CA CYS A 45 -9.78 4.89 26.25
C CYS A 45 -10.78 6.06 26.35
N MET A 46 -10.93 6.84 25.28
CA MET A 46 -11.94 7.92 25.22
C MET A 46 -13.37 7.39 25.32
N ILE A 47 -13.61 6.16 24.83
CA ILE A 47 -14.89 5.45 24.91
C ILE A 47 -14.62 4.13 25.64
N GLN A 48 -15.39 3.85 26.69
CA GLN A 48 -15.24 2.63 27.48
C GLN A 48 -15.99 1.45 26.84
N PRO A 49 -15.50 0.21 27.00
CA PRO A 49 -16.26 -0.97 26.62
C PRO A 49 -17.46 -1.17 27.58
N ASP A 50 -18.56 -1.72 27.05
CA ASP A 50 -19.80 -1.97 27.81
C ASP A 50 -19.67 -3.11 28.84
N PHE A 51 -18.58 -3.87 28.79
CA PHE A 51 -18.30 -5.03 29.66
C PHE A 51 -16.88 -4.97 30.21
N ALA A 52 -16.66 -5.49 31.42
CA ALA A 52 -15.33 -5.61 32.01
C ALA A 52 -14.43 -6.55 31.16
N PRO A 53 -13.10 -6.29 31.05
CA PRO A 53 -12.35 -5.26 31.75
C PRO A 53 -12.49 -3.85 31.13
N PHE A 54 -12.69 -2.84 31.99
CA PHE A 54 -12.73 -1.44 31.56
C PHE A 54 -11.34 -0.94 31.14
N CYS A 55 -11.32 -0.17 30.06
CA CYS A 55 -10.10 0.39 29.47
C CYS A 55 -9.50 1.45 30.41
N ILE A 56 -8.20 1.38 30.67
CA ILE A 56 -7.45 2.44 31.37
C ILE A 56 -6.48 3.11 30.39
N SER A 57 -6.40 4.44 30.38
CA SER A 57 -5.61 5.19 29.37
C SER A 57 -4.10 4.93 29.42
N ILE A 58 -3.61 4.27 30.47
CA ILE A 58 -2.20 3.96 30.69
C ILE A 58 -2.09 2.61 31.42
N GLY A 59 -1.38 1.63 30.84
CA GLY A 59 -1.16 0.32 31.46
C GLY A 59 -1.55 -0.86 30.56
N PRO A 60 -1.53 -2.09 31.09
CA PRO A 60 -1.79 -3.32 30.33
C PRO A 60 -3.24 -3.43 29.82
N SER A 61 -4.17 -2.65 30.39
CA SER A 61 -5.57 -2.58 29.96
C SER A 61 -5.86 -1.37 29.05
N ALA A 62 -4.84 -0.77 28.43
CA ALA A 62 -5.01 0.19 27.34
C ALA A 62 -5.38 -0.58 26.05
N ILE A 63 -6.65 -0.52 25.68
CA ILE A 63 -7.21 -1.37 24.62
C ILE A 63 -7.11 -0.64 23.27
N GLY A 64 -6.16 -1.04 22.42
CA GLY A 64 -6.21 -0.78 20.98
C GLY A 64 -6.53 -2.07 20.25
N VAL A 65 -7.74 -2.23 19.71
CA VAL A 65 -8.12 -3.49 19.00
C VAL A 65 -7.75 -3.43 17.52
N PHE A 66 -7.56 -2.23 16.96
CA PHE A 66 -7.41 -2.04 15.51
C PHE A 66 -6.27 -2.87 14.90
N TRP A 67 -5.14 -3.01 15.60
CA TRP A 67 -4.00 -3.78 15.11
C TRP A 67 -4.34 -5.24 14.80
N GLN A 68 -5.26 -5.84 15.58
CA GLN A 68 -5.68 -7.22 15.39
C GLN A 68 -6.39 -7.43 14.06
N TYR A 69 -7.15 -6.42 13.61
CA TYR A 69 -7.92 -6.49 12.37
C TYR A 69 -7.05 -6.33 11.13
N TRP A 70 -6.07 -5.43 11.14
CA TRP A 70 -5.28 -5.14 9.94
C TRP A 70 -4.01 -5.97 9.81
N MET A 71 -3.44 -6.51 10.90
CA MET A 71 -2.15 -7.21 10.87
C MET A 71 -2.15 -8.41 9.92
N TYR A 72 -3.19 -9.24 9.91
CA TYR A 72 -3.28 -10.37 8.98
C TYR A 72 -3.24 -9.92 7.51
N GLY A 73 -3.99 -8.88 7.16
CA GLY A 73 -3.97 -8.28 5.83
C GLY A 73 -2.61 -7.65 5.49
N GLY A 74 -2.00 -6.97 6.47
CA GLY A 74 -0.68 -6.36 6.34
C GLY A 74 0.43 -7.39 6.06
N PHE A 75 0.42 -8.52 6.77
CA PHE A 75 1.36 -9.62 6.51
C PHE A 75 1.12 -10.29 5.17
N CYS A 76 -0.13 -10.54 4.81
CA CYS A 76 -0.48 -11.09 3.50
C CYS A 76 0.00 -10.17 2.36
N TYR A 77 -0.25 -8.86 2.49
CA TYR A 77 0.24 -7.84 1.56
C TYR A 77 1.77 -7.84 1.45
N LEU A 78 2.47 -7.88 2.59
CA LEU A 78 3.93 -7.87 2.60
C LEU A 78 4.50 -9.14 1.96
N ALA A 79 3.93 -10.30 2.25
CA ALA A 79 4.31 -11.57 1.65
C ALA A 79 4.12 -11.55 0.12
N GLU A 80 2.96 -11.07 -0.36
CA GLU A 80 2.71 -10.91 -1.80
C GLU A 80 3.69 -9.93 -2.44
N ARG A 81 3.97 -8.81 -1.80
CA ARG A 81 4.94 -7.80 -2.26
C ARG A 81 6.34 -8.40 -2.41
N ILE A 82 6.81 -9.13 -1.40
CA ILE A 82 8.11 -9.80 -1.41
C ILE A 82 8.15 -10.86 -2.53
N ALA A 83 7.10 -11.68 -2.64
CA ALA A 83 7.01 -12.69 -3.70
C ALA A 83 7.05 -12.08 -5.10
N ARG A 84 6.39 -10.93 -5.33
CA ARG A 84 6.50 -10.18 -6.59
C ARG A 84 7.90 -9.64 -6.82
N GLU A 85 8.55 -9.11 -5.80
CA GLU A 85 9.90 -8.54 -5.93
C GLU A 85 10.92 -9.64 -6.26
N VAL A 86 10.79 -10.82 -5.64
CA VAL A 86 11.62 -11.99 -5.97
C VAL A 86 11.36 -12.46 -7.41
N ARG A 87 10.10 -12.59 -7.81
CA ARG A 87 9.73 -13.01 -9.18
C ARG A 87 10.02 -11.94 -10.24
N GLY A 88 10.07 -10.66 -9.88
CA GLY A 88 10.30 -9.54 -10.80
C GLY A 88 11.76 -9.35 -11.21
N LYS A 89 12.71 -9.96 -10.49
CA LYS A 89 14.16 -9.77 -10.68
C LYS A 89 14.75 -10.44 -11.93
N HIS A 90 13.92 -11.02 -12.80
CA HIS A 90 14.40 -11.58 -14.05
C HIS A 90 14.82 -10.48 -15.03
N LYS A 91 16.04 -10.62 -15.58
CA LYS A 91 16.52 -9.74 -16.64
C LYS A 91 15.67 -9.94 -17.89
N THR A 92 15.16 -8.84 -18.42
CA THR A 92 14.41 -8.80 -19.67
C THR A 92 14.88 -7.62 -20.50
N TYR A 93 14.84 -7.76 -21.82
CA TYR A 93 15.35 -6.74 -22.73
C TYR A 93 14.23 -6.29 -23.66
N ILE A 94 14.09 -4.98 -23.84
CA ILE A 94 13.18 -4.41 -24.84
C ILE A 94 13.88 -4.49 -26.19
N SER A 95 13.36 -5.30 -27.11
CA SER A 95 13.94 -5.48 -28.44
C SER A 95 13.47 -4.42 -29.43
N LYS A 96 12.21 -3.99 -29.33
CA LYS A 96 11.62 -3.01 -30.25
C LYS A 96 10.45 -2.29 -29.60
N VAL A 97 10.29 -1.01 -29.95
CA VAL A 97 9.12 -0.19 -29.58
C VAL A 97 8.53 0.36 -30.88
N ILE A 98 7.26 0.08 -31.15
CA ILE A 98 6.56 0.49 -32.37
C ILE A 98 5.34 1.33 -31.97
N GLN A 99 5.22 2.53 -32.56
CA GLN A 99 4.04 3.36 -32.40
C GLN A 99 3.08 3.12 -33.56
N HIS A 100 1.87 2.68 -33.25
CA HIS A 100 0.79 2.48 -34.22
C HIS A 100 -0.09 3.74 -34.34
N PRO A 101 -0.75 3.97 -35.48
CA PRO A 101 -1.51 5.20 -35.77
C PRO A 101 -2.72 5.42 -34.85
N SER A 102 -3.20 4.39 -34.14
CA SER A 102 -4.35 4.46 -33.23
C SER A 102 -3.96 4.74 -31.77
N ASN A 103 -2.88 5.48 -31.52
CA ASN A 103 -2.32 5.73 -30.17
C ASN A 103 -2.01 4.43 -29.39
N VAL A 104 -1.58 3.38 -30.09
CA VAL A 104 -1.16 2.11 -29.46
C VAL A 104 0.36 2.00 -29.54
N CYS A 105 1.00 1.71 -28.42
CA CYS A 105 2.44 1.45 -28.35
C CYS A 105 2.66 -0.06 -28.17
N GLU A 106 3.30 -0.69 -29.15
CA GLU A 106 3.71 -2.09 -29.08
C GLU A 106 5.14 -2.18 -28.57
N ILE A 107 5.32 -2.88 -27.45
CA ILE A 107 6.62 -3.10 -26.82
C ILE A 107 6.96 -4.58 -26.94
N GLN A 108 7.99 -4.89 -27.72
CA GLN A 108 8.49 -6.25 -27.88
C GLN A 108 9.57 -6.50 -26.81
N ILE A 109 9.36 -7.52 -25.97
CA ILE A 109 10.22 -7.85 -24.83
C ILE A 109 10.75 -9.27 -24.99
N LYS A 110 12.07 -9.43 -24.94
CA LYS A 110 12.73 -10.74 -24.87
C LYS A 110 12.80 -11.20 -23.41
N LYS A 111 12.22 -12.37 -23.13
CA LYS A 111 12.21 -13.03 -21.82
C LYS A 111 12.78 -14.44 -21.96
N GLU A 112 13.92 -14.70 -21.34
CA GLU A 112 14.61 -16.00 -21.48
C GLU A 112 13.92 -17.11 -20.68
N ASN A 113 13.38 -16.78 -19.51
CA ASN A 113 12.82 -17.76 -18.56
C ASN A 113 11.30 -17.90 -18.65
N THR A 114 10.65 -17.41 -19.72
CA THR A 114 9.20 -17.44 -19.86
C THR A 114 8.82 -18.33 -21.04
N LYS A 115 8.09 -19.41 -20.77
CA LYS A 115 7.46 -20.23 -21.82
C LYS A 115 6.14 -19.60 -22.20
N THR A 116 5.99 -19.22 -23.46
CA THR A 116 4.69 -18.78 -24.01
C THR A 116 3.83 -20.00 -24.27
N GLN A 117 2.59 -20.00 -23.78
CA GLN A 117 1.56 -20.93 -24.26
C GLN A 117 0.74 -20.19 -25.32
N ALA A 118 0.45 -20.89 -26.42
CA ALA A 118 -0.35 -20.39 -27.54
C ALA A 118 -1.83 -20.68 -27.32
#